data_AF-A0A259TWY5-F1
#
_entry.id   AF-A0A259TWY5-F1
#
_cell.length_a   1.000
_cell.length_b   1.000
_cell.length_c   1.000
_cell.angle_alpha   90.00
_cell.angle_beta   90.00
_cell.angle_gamma   90.00
#
_symmetry.space_group_name_H-M   'P 1'
#
loop_
_entity.id
_entity.type
_entity.pdbx_description
1 polymer ?
#
loop_
_entity_poly.entity_id
_entity_poly.type
_entity_poly.pdbx_seq_one_letter_code
_entity_poly.pdbx_strand_id
1 'polypeptide(L)'
;MRFFLLVLAFSASGASAQAICEADPAQHRAPERAPLLSEIASGDDEAEMFLHLYLCAYAPEALATPGDLVRVVTFRDSLVARLSPRMETWFFAPEGERYDDAEALYAETAALGLIPVQAEGMIFGLTQGRFADEALLRLAPPDLALYLTFVAAEGEGAGGEYPFGDLDAEAQMIVAGEQLRAEYPSSPYVGATQEAFGRALLTLASLHPVAMEGMDEPQWMAGVATTEFFPWMASREPLAAFVRDARASRYQKPLAAILADPPDAGVEGGMDVLVLGGPLNAREHAEARALAHLDSGIDVVGPLLLDDAWYVVYRYYPQGDNRINTAYERAVEMGLELEVMDYVPEVY
;
A
#
# COMPACT_ATOMS: atom_id res chain seq x y z
N MET A 1 -19.85 -5.10 -7.07
CA MET A 1 -20.57 -5.31 -8.35
C MET A 1 -19.93 -4.48 -9.47
N ARG A 2 -18.63 -4.70 -9.77
CA ARG A 2 -17.83 -3.90 -10.74
C ARG A 2 -17.06 -4.75 -11.77
N PHE A 3 -17.29 -6.06 -11.82
CA PHE A 3 -16.55 -6.99 -12.70
C PHE A 3 -17.11 -7.14 -14.13
N PHE A 4 -18.29 -6.61 -14.44
CA PHE A 4 -19.03 -7.06 -15.64
C PHE A 4 -18.67 -6.36 -16.96
N LEU A 5 -17.98 -5.21 -16.94
CA LEU A 5 -17.71 -4.46 -18.18
C LEU A 5 -16.32 -4.73 -18.80
N LEU A 6 -15.37 -5.32 -18.06
CA LEU A 6 -14.11 -5.81 -18.66
C LEU A 6 -14.28 -7.21 -19.31
N VAL A 7 -15.20 -8.04 -18.82
CA VAL A 7 -15.37 -9.43 -19.27
C VAL A 7 -15.75 -9.55 -20.76
N LEU A 8 -16.44 -8.55 -21.33
CA LEU A 8 -16.90 -8.61 -22.72
C LEU A 8 -15.81 -8.32 -23.77
N ALA A 9 -14.69 -7.70 -23.39
CA ALA A 9 -13.52 -7.57 -24.26
C ALA A 9 -12.57 -8.78 -24.14
N PHE A 10 -12.68 -9.57 -23.07
CA PHE A 10 -11.82 -10.72 -22.78
C PHE A 10 -12.24 -12.03 -23.48
N SER A 11 -13.49 -12.16 -23.91
CA SER A 11 -13.94 -13.38 -24.62
C SER A 11 -13.33 -13.53 -26.02
N ALA A 12 -12.89 -12.43 -26.66
CA ALA A 12 -12.19 -12.48 -27.94
C ALA A 12 -10.67 -12.69 -27.79
N SER A 13 -10.07 -12.31 -26.65
CA SER A 13 -8.62 -12.43 -26.39
C SER A 13 -8.24 -13.69 -25.60
N GLY A 14 -9.16 -14.27 -24.81
CA GLY A 14 -8.96 -15.55 -24.13
C GLY A 14 -8.70 -16.71 -25.09
N ALA A 15 -9.44 -16.76 -26.22
CA ALA A 15 -9.22 -17.75 -27.27
C ALA A 15 -7.81 -17.65 -27.91
N SER A 16 -7.21 -16.46 -27.94
CA SER A 16 -5.85 -16.27 -28.49
C SER A 16 -4.76 -16.70 -27.52
N ALA A 17 -4.92 -16.48 -26.22
CA ALA A 17 -3.93 -16.88 -25.21
C ALA A 17 -3.93 -18.39 -25.02
N GLN A 18 -5.12 -19.00 -25.00
CA GLN A 18 -5.27 -20.44 -24.94
C GLN A 18 -4.70 -21.09 -26.22
N ALA A 19 -4.96 -20.52 -27.40
CA ALA A 19 -4.36 -20.98 -28.65
C ALA A 19 -2.82 -20.83 -28.71
N ILE A 20 -2.22 -19.84 -28.02
CA ILE A 20 -0.76 -19.69 -27.93
C ILE A 20 -0.18 -20.73 -26.96
N CYS A 21 -0.76 -20.90 -25.77
CA CYS A 21 -0.33 -21.95 -24.82
C CYS A 21 -0.52 -23.36 -25.38
N GLU A 22 -1.58 -23.62 -26.15
CA GLU A 22 -1.90 -24.93 -26.74
C GLU A 22 -1.04 -25.25 -27.98
N ALA A 23 -0.43 -24.25 -28.63
CA ALA A 23 0.33 -24.44 -29.87
C ALA A 23 1.79 -24.86 -29.67
N ASP A 24 2.37 -24.66 -28.48
CA ASP A 24 3.78 -25.00 -28.20
C ASP A 24 3.92 -25.95 -26.99
N PRO A 25 4.31 -27.23 -27.21
CA PRO A 25 4.54 -28.20 -26.14
C PRO A 25 5.62 -27.77 -25.12
N ALA A 26 6.52 -26.86 -25.47
CA ALA A 26 7.49 -26.30 -24.52
C ALA A 26 6.83 -25.38 -23.48
N GLN A 27 5.65 -24.82 -23.77
CA GLN A 27 4.90 -23.94 -22.88
C GLN A 27 4.04 -24.70 -21.86
N HIS A 28 3.85 -26.02 -22.02
CA HIS A 28 3.19 -26.90 -21.03
C HIS A 28 4.06 -27.26 -19.82
N ARG A 29 5.28 -26.72 -19.73
CA ARG A 29 6.24 -26.97 -18.64
C ARG A 29 6.11 -25.96 -17.49
N ALA A 30 4.90 -25.46 -17.22
CA ALA A 30 4.65 -24.58 -16.09
C ALA A 30 5.25 -25.10 -14.76
N PRO A 31 5.11 -26.40 -14.42
CA PRO A 31 5.74 -26.99 -13.24
C PRO A 31 7.28 -27.00 -13.26
N GLU A 32 7.91 -26.95 -14.43
CA GLU A 32 9.38 -26.90 -14.53
C GLU A 32 9.91 -25.46 -14.39
N ARG A 33 9.09 -24.45 -14.70
CA ARG A 33 9.45 -23.03 -14.65
C ARG A 33 9.20 -22.39 -13.29
N ALA A 34 8.20 -22.89 -12.57
CA ALA A 34 7.80 -22.40 -11.25
C ALA A 34 7.37 -23.57 -10.36
N PRO A 35 8.32 -24.47 -9.99
CA PRO A 35 8.00 -25.69 -9.25
C PRO A 35 7.33 -25.43 -7.90
N LEU A 36 7.77 -24.41 -7.15
CA LEU A 36 7.23 -24.14 -5.81
C LEU A 36 5.84 -23.50 -5.89
N LEU A 37 5.62 -22.55 -6.80
CA LEU A 37 4.29 -22.00 -7.05
C LEU A 37 3.32 -23.05 -7.58
N SER A 38 3.80 -24.03 -8.35
CA SER A 38 2.97 -25.15 -8.81
C SER A 38 2.60 -26.08 -7.67
N GLU A 39 3.52 -26.31 -6.73
CA GLU A 39 3.23 -27.03 -5.50
C GLU A 39 2.18 -26.30 -4.65
N ILE A 40 2.31 -24.98 -4.48
CA ILE A 40 1.33 -24.16 -3.75
C ILE A 40 -0.05 -24.20 -4.43
N ALA A 41 -0.08 -24.14 -5.77
CA ALA A 41 -1.30 -24.23 -6.56
C ALA A 41 -1.98 -25.60 -6.49
N SER A 42 -1.21 -26.66 -6.23
CA SER A 42 -1.66 -28.06 -6.34
C SER A 42 -2.98 -28.34 -5.61
N GLY A 43 -3.92 -28.96 -6.33
CA GLY A 43 -5.24 -29.32 -5.80
C GLY A 43 -6.25 -28.18 -5.79
N ASP A 44 -5.94 -27.06 -6.46
CA ASP A 44 -6.89 -26.00 -6.83
C ASP A 44 -6.81 -25.76 -8.34
N ASP A 45 -7.75 -26.35 -9.07
CA ASP A 45 -7.81 -26.28 -10.54
C ASP A 45 -7.77 -24.84 -11.07
N GLU A 46 -8.36 -23.87 -10.35
CA GLU A 46 -8.35 -22.47 -10.79
C GLU A 46 -6.99 -21.82 -10.55
N ALA A 47 -6.34 -22.10 -9.41
CA ALA A 47 -4.99 -21.62 -9.13
C ALA A 47 -3.96 -22.19 -10.13
N GLU A 48 -4.04 -23.49 -10.41
CA GLU A 48 -3.19 -24.17 -11.40
C GLU A 48 -3.40 -23.59 -12.81
N MET A 49 -4.65 -23.37 -13.21
CA MET A 49 -4.99 -22.74 -14.49
C MET A 49 -4.40 -21.33 -14.59
N PHE A 50 -4.59 -20.48 -13.58
CA PHE A 50 -4.06 -19.10 -13.61
C PHE A 50 -2.53 -19.06 -13.57
N LEU A 51 -1.89 -19.99 -12.85
CA LEU A 51 -0.44 -20.11 -12.86
C LEU A 51 0.06 -20.44 -14.26
N HIS A 52 -0.58 -21.41 -14.93
CA HIS A 52 -0.25 -21.77 -16.30
C HIS A 52 -0.45 -20.58 -17.27
N LEU A 53 -1.61 -19.92 -17.22
CA LEU A 53 -1.91 -18.76 -18.06
C LEU A 53 -0.92 -17.62 -17.86
N TYR A 54 -0.54 -17.36 -16.61
CA TYR A 54 0.44 -16.34 -16.27
C TYR A 54 1.81 -16.68 -16.83
N LEU A 55 2.32 -17.90 -16.60
CA LEU A 55 3.64 -18.33 -17.07
C LEU A 55 3.74 -18.34 -18.60
N CYS A 56 2.68 -18.71 -19.31
CA CYS A 56 2.62 -18.59 -20.76
C CYS A 56 2.72 -17.13 -21.20
N ALA A 57 1.88 -16.26 -20.63
CA ALA A 57 1.79 -14.86 -21.05
C ALA A 57 3.06 -14.08 -20.70
N TYR A 58 3.74 -14.46 -19.62
CA TYR A 58 4.99 -13.86 -19.15
C TYR A 58 6.24 -14.37 -19.90
N ALA A 59 6.09 -15.21 -20.94
CA ALA A 59 7.21 -15.61 -21.78
C ALA A 59 7.63 -14.44 -22.70
N PRO A 60 8.94 -14.13 -22.84
CA PRO A 60 9.42 -13.02 -23.67
C PRO A 60 8.88 -13.07 -25.12
N GLU A 61 8.71 -14.26 -25.69
CA GLU A 61 8.20 -14.46 -27.04
C GLU A 61 6.71 -14.12 -27.20
N ALA A 62 5.95 -14.12 -26.10
CA ALA A 62 4.52 -13.80 -26.08
C ALA A 62 4.25 -12.28 -25.94
N LEU A 63 5.29 -11.48 -25.77
CA LEU A 63 5.21 -10.07 -25.38
C LEU A 63 5.59 -9.16 -26.53
N ALA A 64 4.61 -8.74 -27.32
CA ALA A 64 4.84 -7.89 -28.50
C ALA A 64 4.11 -6.55 -28.45
N THR A 65 3.03 -6.46 -27.68
CA THR A 65 2.11 -5.33 -27.69
C THR A 65 1.72 -4.88 -26.28
N PRO A 66 1.26 -3.62 -26.11
CA PRO A 66 0.65 -3.18 -24.86
C PRO A 66 -0.50 -4.08 -24.37
N GLY A 67 -1.27 -4.66 -25.30
CA GLY A 67 -2.36 -5.58 -24.95
C GLY A 67 -1.88 -6.89 -24.34
N ASP A 68 -0.70 -7.37 -24.74
CA ASP A 68 -0.06 -8.55 -24.14
C ASP A 68 0.33 -8.28 -22.69
N LEU A 69 0.88 -7.09 -22.43
CA LEU A 69 1.24 -6.69 -21.07
C LEU A 69 0.02 -6.53 -20.17
N VAL A 70 -1.06 -5.89 -20.63
CA VAL A 70 -2.31 -5.79 -19.85
C VAL A 70 -2.84 -7.18 -19.48
N ARG A 71 -2.73 -8.14 -20.42
CA ARG A 71 -3.11 -9.53 -20.18
C ARG A 71 -2.20 -10.20 -19.14
N VAL A 72 -0.88 -10.03 -19.21
CA VAL A 72 0.07 -10.52 -18.19
C VAL A 72 -0.31 -10.00 -16.81
N VAL A 73 -0.55 -8.70 -16.67
CA VAL A 73 -0.93 -8.06 -15.41
C VAL A 73 -2.24 -8.65 -14.88
N THR A 74 -3.24 -8.82 -15.75
CA THR A 74 -4.53 -9.42 -15.38
C THR A 74 -4.38 -10.85 -14.85
N PHE A 75 -3.55 -11.67 -15.51
CA PHE A 75 -3.27 -13.03 -15.04
C PHE A 75 -2.46 -13.03 -13.75
N ARG A 76 -1.51 -12.10 -13.58
CA ARG A 76 -0.75 -11.93 -12.34
C ARG A 76 -1.67 -11.64 -11.16
N ASP A 77 -2.58 -10.68 -11.30
CA ASP A 77 -3.48 -10.28 -10.22
C ASP A 77 -4.44 -11.42 -9.86
N SER A 78 -4.91 -12.15 -10.88
CA SER A 78 -5.74 -13.35 -10.68
C SER A 78 -4.95 -14.45 -9.96
N LEU A 79 -3.69 -14.67 -10.33
CA LEU A 79 -2.81 -15.64 -9.69
C LEU A 79 -2.54 -15.28 -8.22
N VAL A 80 -2.17 -14.03 -7.95
CA VAL A 80 -1.94 -13.52 -6.59
C VAL A 80 -3.16 -13.73 -5.70
N ALA A 81 -4.36 -13.37 -6.18
CA ALA A 81 -5.60 -13.54 -5.42
C ALA A 81 -5.91 -15.01 -5.06
N ARG A 82 -5.40 -15.97 -5.84
CA ARG A 82 -5.62 -17.41 -5.61
C ARG A 82 -4.51 -18.08 -4.81
N LEU A 83 -3.26 -17.72 -5.05
CA LEU A 83 -2.13 -18.31 -4.34
C LEU A 83 -1.88 -17.66 -2.98
N SER A 84 -2.12 -16.36 -2.80
CA SER A 84 -1.81 -15.67 -1.55
C SER A 84 -2.40 -16.36 -0.32
N PRO A 85 -3.69 -16.74 -0.26
CA PRO A 85 -4.26 -17.42 0.90
C PRO A 85 -3.69 -18.83 1.18
N ARG A 86 -2.94 -19.40 0.23
CA ARG A 86 -2.37 -20.74 0.30
C ARG A 86 -0.91 -20.74 0.74
N MET A 87 -0.25 -19.58 0.69
CA MET A 87 1.16 -19.42 1.04
C MET A 87 1.44 -19.84 2.48
N GLU A 88 0.60 -19.37 3.42
CA GLU A 88 0.71 -19.73 4.83
C GLU A 88 0.59 -21.26 5.04
N THR A 89 -0.40 -21.89 4.40
CA THR A 89 -0.61 -23.34 4.52
C THR A 89 0.57 -24.14 3.94
N TRP A 90 1.14 -23.66 2.83
CA TRP A 90 2.33 -24.26 2.24
C TRP A 90 3.55 -24.09 3.16
N PHE A 91 3.73 -22.91 3.75
CA PHE A 91 4.86 -22.61 4.63
C PHE A 91 4.81 -23.43 5.93
N PHE A 92 3.63 -23.51 6.56
CA PHE A 92 3.35 -24.33 7.75
C PHE A 92 2.85 -25.73 7.38
N ALA A 93 3.62 -26.44 6.56
CA ALA A 93 3.29 -27.81 6.16
C ALA A 93 3.20 -28.76 7.36
N PRO A 94 2.44 -29.88 7.26
CA PRO A 94 2.31 -30.87 8.32
C PRO A 94 3.65 -31.45 8.82
N GLU A 95 4.65 -31.49 7.94
CA GLU A 95 6.00 -31.99 8.22
C GLU A 95 6.90 -30.97 8.93
N GLY A 96 6.48 -29.70 9.00
CA GLY A 96 7.20 -28.59 9.62
C GLY A 96 7.26 -27.34 8.75
N GLU A 97 7.82 -26.27 9.32
CA GLU A 97 8.05 -24.99 8.64
C GLU A 97 9.09 -25.13 7.52
N ARG A 98 8.81 -24.55 6.34
CA ARG A 98 9.62 -24.71 5.12
C ARG A 98 10.70 -23.64 4.93
N TYR A 99 11.48 -23.35 5.97
CA TYR A 99 12.58 -22.35 5.86
C TYR A 99 13.61 -22.70 4.78
N ASP A 100 13.91 -23.99 4.59
CA ASP A 100 14.89 -24.45 3.60
C ASP A 100 14.45 -24.14 2.15
N ASP A 101 13.15 -23.99 1.90
CA ASP A 101 12.59 -23.67 0.59
C ASP A 101 12.38 -22.17 0.37
N ALA A 102 12.46 -21.34 1.42
CA ALA A 102 12.10 -19.93 1.36
C ALA A 102 12.94 -19.14 0.35
N GLU A 103 14.27 -19.31 0.37
CA GLU A 103 15.18 -18.66 -0.59
C GLU A 103 14.89 -19.04 -2.05
N ALA A 104 14.55 -20.31 -2.29
CA ALA A 104 14.19 -20.79 -3.62
C ALA A 104 12.85 -20.18 -4.08
N LEU A 105 11.88 -20.07 -3.16
CA LEU A 105 10.60 -19.42 -3.43
C LEU A 105 10.78 -17.92 -3.71
N TYR A 106 11.63 -17.22 -2.96
CA TYR A 106 11.96 -15.82 -3.21
C TYR A 106 12.56 -15.62 -4.61
N ALA A 107 13.51 -16.46 -5.00
CA ALA A 107 14.11 -16.39 -6.33
C ALA A 107 13.09 -16.68 -7.44
N GLU A 108 12.24 -17.69 -7.26
CA GLU A 108 11.20 -18.07 -8.22
C GLU A 108 10.15 -16.96 -8.41
N THR A 109 9.64 -16.41 -7.31
CA THR A 109 8.64 -15.33 -7.31
C THR A 109 9.21 -14.02 -7.86
N ALA A 110 10.42 -13.64 -7.48
CA ALA A 110 11.08 -12.43 -7.97
C ALA A 110 11.29 -12.47 -9.50
N ALA A 111 11.69 -13.62 -10.05
CA ALA A 111 11.85 -13.79 -11.50
C ALA A 111 10.53 -13.56 -12.26
N LEU A 112 9.41 -13.80 -11.59
CA LEU A 112 8.05 -13.67 -12.11
C LEU A 112 7.38 -12.35 -11.69
N GLY A 113 8.10 -11.40 -11.10
CA GLY A 113 7.51 -10.13 -10.65
C GLY A 113 6.41 -10.30 -9.61
N LEU A 114 6.65 -11.22 -8.67
CA LEU A 114 5.83 -11.51 -7.49
C LEU A 114 6.73 -11.39 -6.26
N ILE A 115 6.13 -11.11 -5.10
CA ILE A 115 6.86 -11.01 -3.82
C ILE A 115 6.09 -11.82 -2.76
N PRO A 116 6.72 -12.75 -2.03
CA PRO A 116 6.11 -13.37 -0.87
C PRO A 116 5.96 -12.33 0.25
N VAL A 117 4.77 -12.27 0.84
CA VAL A 117 4.50 -11.42 1.99
C VAL A 117 4.99 -12.15 3.23
N GLN A 118 5.94 -11.55 3.94
CA GLN A 118 6.56 -12.11 5.12
C GLN A 118 6.29 -11.30 6.38
N ALA A 119 6.30 -11.98 7.52
CA ALA A 119 6.37 -11.39 8.85
C ALA A 119 7.12 -12.34 9.80
N GLU A 120 8.04 -11.80 10.60
CA GLU A 120 8.85 -12.58 11.57
C GLU A 120 9.58 -13.80 10.94
N GLY A 121 10.01 -13.67 9.68
CA GLY A 121 10.65 -14.76 8.93
C GLY A 121 9.70 -15.84 8.40
N MET A 122 8.39 -15.70 8.64
CA MET A 122 7.34 -16.59 8.14
C MET A 122 6.69 -16.01 6.89
N ILE A 123 6.24 -16.88 5.98
CA ILE A 123 5.58 -16.47 4.73
C ILE A 123 4.07 -16.66 4.86
N PHE A 124 3.31 -15.57 4.72
CA PHE A 124 1.85 -15.55 4.91
C PHE A 124 1.07 -15.31 3.63
N GLY A 125 1.71 -14.74 2.61
CA GLY A 125 1.00 -14.31 1.42
C GLY A 125 1.90 -14.16 0.20
N LEU A 126 1.28 -13.69 -0.87
CA LEU A 126 1.93 -13.40 -2.15
C LEU A 126 1.33 -12.09 -2.65
N THR A 127 2.15 -11.22 -3.22
CA THR A 127 1.72 -9.93 -3.75
C THR A 127 2.46 -9.60 -5.05
N GLN A 128 2.10 -8.49 -5.69
CA GLN A 128 2.74 -8.02 -6.91
C GLN A 128 4.14 -7.49 -6.62
N GLY A 129 5.11 -7.91 -7.45
CA GLY A 129 6.45 -7.33 -7.46
C GLY A 129 6.73 -6.51 -8.71
N ARG A 130 7.95 -5.97 -8.78
CA ARG A 130 8.48 -5.38 -10.02
C ARG A 130 8.71 -6.49 -11.05
N PHE A 131 8.26 -6.28 -12.28
CA PHE A 131 8.63 -7.18 -13.36
C PHE A 131 10.14 -7.14 -13.58
N ALA A 132 10.77 -8.31 -13.59
CA ALA A 132 12.20 -8.45 -13.79
C ALA A 132 12.64 -8.13 -15.23
N ASP A 133 11.73 -8.24 -16.20
CA ASP A 133 12.04 -8.03 -17.61
C ASP A 133 11.85 -6.56 -18.03
N GLU A 134 12.95 -5.87 -18.33
CA GLU A 134 12.93 -4.51 -18.87
C GLU A 134 12.19 -4.39 -20.22
N ALA A 135 12.08 -5.48 -20.99
CA ALA A 135 11.30 -5.49 -22.22
C ALA A 135 9.81 -5.27 -21.96
N LEU A 136 9.27 -5.77 -20.84
CA LEU A 136 7.89 -5.53 -20.42
C LEU A 136 7.63 -4.05 -20.12
N LEU A 137 8.55 -3.42 -19.41
CA LEU A 137 8.42 -1.99 -19.07
C LEU A 137 8.46 -1.09 -20.31
N ARG A 138 9.19 -1.50 -21.36
CA ARG A 138 9.22 -0.76 -22.64
C ARG A 138 7.92 -0.85 -23.45
N LEU A 139 7.12 -1.89 -23.25
CA LEU A 139 5.81 -2.04 -23.91
C LEU A 139 4.70 -1.29 -23.18
N ALA A 140 4.90 -0.93 -21.91
CA ALA A 140 3.91 -0.24 -21.11
C ALA A 140 3.64 1.17 -21.65
N PRO A 141 2.39 1.51 -22.00
CA PRO A 141 2.00 2.90 -22.12
C PRO A 141 2.33 3.66 -20.82
N PRO A 142 2.59 4.97 -20.87
CA PRO A 142 3.04 5.72 -19.70
C PRO A 142 2.15 5.61 -18.46
N ASP A 143 0.83 5.57 -18.64
CA ASP A 143 -0.13 5.43 -17.53
C ASP A 143 -0.08 4.01 -16.91
N LEU A 144 0.05 2.97 -17.73
CA LEU A 144 0.28 1.60 -17.26
C LEU A 144 1.63 1.47 -16.55
N ALA A 145 2.68 2.13 -17.04
CA ALA A 145 3.99 2.11 -16.38
C ALA A 145 3.91 2.68 -14.95
N LEU A 146 3.24 3.82 -14.78
CA LEU A 146 3.00 4.42 -13.46
C LEU A 146 2.13 3.54 -12.56
N TYR A 147 1.09 2.90 -13.12
CA TYR A 147 0.31 1.91 -12.40
C TYR A 147 1.16 0.73 -11.92
N LEU A 148 2.04 0.20 -12.77
CA LEU A 148 2.92 -0.91 -12.41
C LEU A 148 3.93 -0.53 -11.33
N THR A 149 4.49 0.69 -11.38
CA THR A 149 5.32 1.23 -10.29
C THR A 149 4.52 1.31 -9.00
N PHE A 150 3.28 1.81 -9.05
CA PHE A 150 2.41 1.92 -7.88
C PHE A 150 2.14 0.55 -7.23
N VAL A 151 1.68 -0.45 -7.99
CA VAL A 151 1.32 -1.76 -7.41
C VAL A 151 2.54 -2.57 -6.97
N ALA A 152 3.70 -2.35 -7.58
CA ALA A 152 4.94 -2.95 -7.08
C ALA A 152 5.37 -2.34 -5.74
N ALA A 153 5.23 -1.02 -5.56
CA ALA A 153 5.46 -0.38 -4.27
C ALA A 153 4.43 -0.86 -3.23
N GLU A 154 3.15 -0.98 -3.58
CA GLU A 154 2.12 -1.56 -2.70
C GLU A 154 2.48 -2.98 -2.24
N GLY A 155 3.00 -3.81 -3.16
CA GLY A 155 3.46 -5.15 -2.81
C GLY A 155 4.72 -5.18 -1.95
N GLU A 156 5.68 -4.29 -2.21
CA GLU A 156 6.86 -4.10 -1.35
C GLU A 156 6.44 -3.71 0.08
N GLY A 157 5.44 -2.84 0.22
CA GLY A 157 4.93 -2.40 1.52
C GLY A 157 4.03 -3.41 2.27
N ALA A 158 3.56 -4.45 1.59
CA ALA A 158 2.73 -5.48 2.20
C ALA A 158 3.54 -6.47 3.07
N GLY A 159 4.84 -6.60 2.82
CA GLY A 159 5.77 -7.43 3.59
C GLY A 159 6.74 -6.61 4.42
N GLY A 160 7.18 -7.14 5.56
CA GLY A 160 8.12 -6.44 6.43
C GLY A 160 8.48 -7.25 7.66
N GLU A 161 9.63 -6.94 8.28
CA GLU A 161 9.86 -7.40 9.64
C GLU A 161 8.96 -6.59 10.57
N TYR A 162 8.20 -7.30 11.41
CA TYR A 162 7.51 -6.67 12.53
C TYR A 162 8.51 -5.79 13.29
N PRO A 163 8.10 -4.59 13.71
CA PRO A 163 6.78 -3.96 13.58
C PRO A 163 6.66 -2.92 12.43
N PHE A 164 7.56 -2.92 11.44
CA PHE A 164 7.71 -1.76 10.56
C PHE A 164 6.74 -1.80 9.37
N GLY A 165 5.79 -0.86 9.33
CA GLY A 165 5.20 -0.47 8.05
C GLY A 165 6.29 0.13 7.16
N ASP A 166 6.50 -0.41 5.96
CA ASP A 166 7.49 0.13 5.03
C ASP A 166 6.98 1.46 4.45
N LEU A 167 7.31 2.56 5.12
CA LEU A 167 6.93 3.89 4.68
C LEU A 167 7.68 4.34 3.40
N ASP A 168 8.77 3.68 3.00
CA ASP A 168 9.42 3.96 1.71
C ASP A 168 8.55 3.46 0.54
N ALA A 169 7.89 2.31 0.71
CA ALA A 169 6.89 1.82 -0.23
C ALA A 169 5.69 2.79 -0.33
N GLU A 170 5.16 3.25 0.81
CA GLU A 170 4.04 4.22 0.83
C GLU A 170 4.42 5.55 0.17
N ALA A 171 5.64 6.04 0.38
CA ALA A 171 6.17 7.23 -0.29
C ALA A 171 6.23 7.05 -1.82
N GLN A 172 6.67 5.88 -2.30
CA GLN A 172 6.71 5.55 -3.72
C GLN A 172 5.30 5.47 -4.33
N MET A 173 4.34 4.89 -3.61
CA MET A 173 2.92 4.87 -4.01
C MET A 173 2.37 6.28 -4.18
N ILE A 174 2.69 7.21 -3.26
CA ILE A 174 2.24 8.60 -3.37
C ILE A 174 2.83 9.27 -4.63
N VAL A 175 4.13 9.11 -4.89
CA VAL A 175 4.76 9.72 -6.07
C VAL A 175 4.15 9.17 -7.37
N ALA A 176 4.08 7.85 -7.52
CA ALA A 176 3.55 7.22 -8.72
C ALA A 176 2.05 7.51 -8.91
N GLY A 177 1.27 7.44 -7.84
CA GLY A 177 -0.17 7.68 -7.85
C GLY A 177 -0.52 9.14 -8.12
N GLU A 178 0.24 10.10 -7.60
CA GLU A 178 0.07 11.51 -7.90
C GLU A 178 0.36 11.79 -9.38
N GLN A 179 1.48 11.28 -9.89
CA GLN A 179 1.85 11.47 -11.29
C GLN A 179 0.81 10.86 -12.24
N LEU A 180 0.31 9.67 -11.93
CA LEU A 180 -0.76 9.01 -12.70
C LEU A 180 -2.03 9.87 -12.75
N ARG A 181 -2.45 10.44 -11.61
CA ARG A 181 -3.63 11.31 -11.50
C ARG A 181 -3.46 12.63 -12.25
N ALA A 182 -2.27 13.21 -12.19
CA ALA A 182 -1.99 14.51 -12.78
C ALA A 182 -1.84 14.43 -14.31
N GLU A 183 -1.09 13.45 -14.80
CA GLU A 183 -0.77 13.32 -16.23
C GLU A 183 -1.85 12.55 -17.01
N TYR A 184 -2.51 11.57 -16.38
CA TYR A 184 -3.47 10.66 -17.02
C TYR A 184 -4.80 10.54 -16.25
N PRO A 185 -5.52 11.65 -15.99
CA PRO A 185 -6.70 11.66 -15.13
C PRO A 185 -7.87 10.79 -15.66
N SER A 186 -7.89 10.47 -16.95
CA SER A 186 -8.90 9.59 -17.57
C SER A 186 -8.47 8.12 -17.62
N SER A 187 -7.27 7.77 -17.17
CA SER A 187 -6.79 6.39 -17.17
C SER A 187 -7.62 5.54 -16.21
N PRO A 188 -7.99 4.30 -16.57
CA PRO A 188 -8.72 3.40 -15.67
C PRO A 188 -7.93 3.08 -14.39
N TYR A 189 -6.60 3.21 -14.44
CA TYR A 189 -5.73 2.91 -13.30
C TYR A 189 -5.84 3.93 -12.16
N VAL A 190 -6.31 5.16 -12.44
CA VAL A 190 -6.56 6.17 -11.39
C VAL A 190 -7.61 5.69 -10.38
N GLY A 191 -8.65 5.00 -10.86
CA GLY A 191 -9.69 4.42 -10.00
C GLY A 191 -9.20 3.16 -9.28
N ALA A 192 -8.34 2.37 -9.93
CA ALA A 192 -7.79 1.14 -9.36
C ALA A 192 -6.86 1.41 -8.17
N THR A 193 -6.12 2.51 -8.17
CA THR A 193 -5.15 2.86 -7.11
C THR A 193 -5.71 3.77 -6.03
N GLN A 194 -6.97 4.22 -6.13
CA GLN A 194 -7.50 5.29 -5.28
C GLN A 194 -7.47 5.00 -3.79
N GLU A 195 -7.89 3.80 -3.40
CA GLU A 195 -7.98 3.42 -2.00
C GLU A 195 -6.59 3.30 -1.37
N ALA A 196 -5.71 2.52 -2.00
CA ALA A 196 -4.34 2.31 -1.57
C ALA A 196 -3.54 3.62 -1.53
N PHE A 197 -3.72 4.50 -2.51
CA PHE A 197 -3.09 5.82 -2.53
C PHE A 197 -3.55 6.68 -1.36
N GLY A 198 -4.85 6.65 -1.04
CA GLY A 198 -5.41 7.39 0.10
C GLY A 198 -4.85 6.87 1.42
N ARG A 199 -4.75 5.54 1.59
CA ARG A 199 -4.11 4.93 2.76
C ARG A 199 -2.67 5.37 2.91
N ALA A 200 -1.84 5.19 1.86
CA ALA A 200 -0.44 5.59 1.85
C ALA A 200 -0.22 7.03 2.34
N LEU A 201 -1.02 7.95 1.78
CA LEU A 201 -0.94 9.36 2.12
C LEU A 201 -1.34 9.65 3.58
N LEU A 202 -2.41 9.01 4.08
CA LEU A 202 -2.84 9.17 5.48
C LEU A 202 -1.86 8.50 6.46
N THR A 203 -1.24 7.38 6.08
CA THR A 203 -0.18 6.73 6.86
C THR A 203 1.01 7.66 7.06
N LEU A 204 1.52 8.28 5.98
CA LEU A 204 2.61 9.27 6.10
C LEU A 204 2.19 10.53 6.86
N ALA A 205 0.96 10.99 6.69
CA ALA A 205 0.44 12.19 7.37
C ALA A 205 0.20 11.99 8.88
N SER A 206 0.01 10.74 9.32
CA SER A 206 -0.25 10.40 10.72
C SER A 206 1.01 10.05 11.50
N LEU A 207 2.20 10.20 10.90
CA LEU A 207 3.48 9.87 11.51
C LEU A 207 3.81 10.80 12.68
N HIS A 208 4.10 10.24 13.85
CA HIS A 208 4.31 11.01 15.07
C HIS A 208 5.25 10.30 16.06
N PRO A 209 6.01 11.06 16.89
CA PRO A 209 6.80 10.48 17.96
C PRO A 209 5.92 10.08 19.15
N VAL A 210 6.31 8.99 19.80
CA VAL A 210 5.75 8.49 21.06
C VAL A 210 6.92 8.23 22.00
N ALA A 211 6.93 8.91 23.16
CA ALA A 211 7.89 8.59 24.20
C ALA A 211 7.55 7.23 24.80
N MET A 212 8.52 6.33 24.96
CA MET A 212 8.29 5.01 25.57
C MET A 212 9.13 4.88 26.83
N GLU A 213 8.55 4.31 27.88
CA GLU A 213 9.28 4.09 29.13
C GLU A 213 10.50 3.19 28.89
N GLY A 214 11.67 3.63 29.38
CA GLY A 214 12.93 2.89 29.25
C GLY A 214 13.65 3.09 27.92
N MET A 215 13.16 3.97 27.03
CA MET A 215 13.87 4.37 25.82
C MET A 215 14.38 5.82 25.93
N ASP A 216 15.64 6.03 25.50
CA ASP A 216 16.27 7.36 25.52
C ASP A 216 15.74 8.27 24.39
N GLU A 217 15.23 7.68 23.31
CA GLU A 217 14.70 8.39 22.14
C GLU A 217 13.24 8.00 21.87
N PRO A 218 12.38 8.97 21.45
CA PRO A 218 11.02 8.67 21.04
C PRO A 218 10.99 7.70 19.86
N GLN A 219 10.06 6.74 19.92
CA GLN A 219 9.77 5.86 18.79
C GLN A 219 8.76 6.55 17.88
N TRP A 220 8.78 6.22 16.59
CA TRP A 220 7.84 6.80 15.63
C TRP A 220 6.72 5.81 15.34
N MET A 221 5.49 6.31 15.33
CA MET A 221 4.29 5.54 15.02
C MET A 221 3.56 6.16 13.83
N ALA A 222 3.08 5.34 12.90
CA ALA A 222 2.24 5.73 11.78
C ALA A 222 0.79 5.32 12.09
N GLY A 223 -0.05 6.30 12.43
CA GLY A 223 -1.44 6.09 12.78
C GLY A 223 -1.93 7.27 13.63
N VAL A 224 -3.18 7.68 13.48
CA VAL A 224 -3.65 8.89 14.19
C VAL A 224 -3.75 8.60 15.68
N ALA A 225 -2.92 9.29 16.48
CA ALA A 225 -2.95 9.26 17.94
C ALA A 225 -2.77 7.87 18.58
N THR A 226 -2.15 6.93 17.85
CA THR A 226 -1.88 5.58 18.36
C THR A 226 -0.59 5.54 19.16
N THR A 227 -0.63 4.89 20.32
CA THR A 227 0.56 4.57 21.12
C THR A 227 0.92 3.09 21.03
N GLU A 228 0.13 2.31 20.30
CA GLU A 228 0.34 0.88 20.09
C GLU A 228 1.57 0.65 19.21
N PHE A 229 2.52 -0.13 19.71
CA PHE A 229 3.74 -0.47 18.99
C PHE A 229 3.47 -1.30 17.73
N PHE A 230 2.55 -2.27 17.81
CA PHE A 230 2.19 -3.13 16.70
C PHE A 230 0.74 -2.87 16.26
N PRO A 231 0.43 -2.72 14.96
CA PRO A 231 1.30 -2.71 13.77
C PRO A 231 1.89 -1.34 13.39
N TRP A 232 1.86 -0.37 14.30
CA TRP A 232 2.01 1.03 13.93
C TRP A 232 3.43 1.60 14.03
N MET A 233 4.39 0.90 14.63
CA MET A 233 5.77 1.40 14.67
C MET A 233 6.33 1.59 13.26
N ALA A 234 7.03 2.71 13.08
CA ALA A 234 7.57 3.12 11.80
C ALA A 234 8.89 3.88 11.97
N SER A 235 9.48 4.26 10.85
CA SER A 235 10.65 5.14 10.81
C SER A 235 10.27 6.55 10.38
N ARG A 236 10.93 7.55 10.95
CA ARG A 236 10.86 8.95 10.47
C ARG A 236 11.51 9.13 9.09
N GLU A 237 12.49 8.30 8.78
CA GLU A 237 13.41 8.51 7.65
C GLU A 237 12.69 8.57 6.29
N PRO A 238 11.70 7.72 5.98
CA PRO A 238 10.99 7.78 4.70
C PRO A 238 10.20 9.08 4.48
N LEU A 239 9.54 9.59 5.52
CA LEU A 239 8.87 10.90 5.45
C LEU A 239 9.88 12.03 5.22
N ALA A 240 11.04 11.97 5.88
CA ALA A 240 12.11 12.95 5.69
C ALA A 240 12.72 12.88 4.28
N ALA A 241 12.89 11.68 3.73
CA ALA A 241 13.34 11.47 2.36
C ALA A 241 12.31 12.00 1.35
N PHE A 242 11.02 11.69 1.53
CA PHE A 242 9.94 12.22 0.69
C PHE A 242 9.94 13.75 0.66
N VAL A 243 9.99 14.40 1.82
CA VAL A 243 10.03 15.86 1.95
C VAL A 243 11.24 16.49 1.24
N ARG A 244 12.39 15.80 1.26
CA ARG A 244 13.63 16.26 0.65
C ARG A 244 13.64 16.10 -0.88
N ASP A 245 13.17 14.94 -1.35
CA ASP A 245 13.41 14.43 -2.71
C ASP A 245 12.20 14.66 -3.63
N ALA A 246 10.96 14.56 -3.12
CA ALA A 246 9.72 14.75 -3.89
C ALA A 246 9.28 16.23 -3.98
N ARG A 247 10.20 17.15 -4.31
CA ARG A 247 9.96 18.62 -4.29
C ARG A 247 8.87 19.12 -5.24
N ALA A 248 8.54 18.33 -6.26
CA ALA A 248 7.48 18.64 -7.22
C ALA A 248 6.10 18.12 -6.79
N SER A 249 6.04 17.26 -5.76
CA SER A 249 4.79 16.72 -5.25
C SER A 249 3.95 17.80 -4.58
N ARG A 250 2.65 17.81 -4.85
CA ARG A 250 1.67 18.66 -4.16
C ARG A 250 1.58 18.36 -2.67
N TYR A 251 1.94 17.14 -2.28
CA TYR A 251 1.92 16.68 -0.88
C TYR A 251 3.20 17.03 -0.12
N GLN A 252 4.24 17.48 -0.81
CA GLN A 252 5.51 17.83 -0.17
C GLN A 252 5.30 18.88 0.93
N LYS A 253 4.54 19.94 0.64
CA LYS A 253 4.32 21.03 1.60
C LYS A 253 3.55 20.58 2.85
N PRO A 254 2.36 19.95 2.75
CA PRO A 254 1.65 19.51 3.94
C PRO A 254 2.45 18.46 4.74
N LEU A 255 3.10 17.50 4.07
CA LEU A 255 3.91 16.49 4.76
C LEU A 255 5.17 17.07 5.41
N ALA A 256 5.78 18.11 4.83
CA ALA A 256 6.88 18.84 5.44
C ALA A 256 6.44 19.59 6.71
N ALA A 257 5.22 20.13 6.74
CA ALA A 257 4.67 20.79 7.92
C ALA A 257 4.42 19.80 9.06
N ILE A 258 3.96 18.59 8.74
CA ILE A 258 3.82 17.48 9.71
C ILE A 258 5.20 17.09 10.26
N LEU A 259 6.20 16.91 9.40
CA LEU A 259 7.55 16.54 9.83
C LEU A 259 8.25 17.61 10.70
N ALA A 260 7.94 18.89 10.46
CA ALA A 260 8.52 20.02 11.19
C ALA A 260 7.86 20.26 12.55
N ASP A 261 6.56 20.00 12.65
CA ASP A 261 5.73 20.15 13.84
C ASP A 261 4.82 18.92 13.97
N PRO A 262 5.41 17.76 14.35
CA PRO A 262 4.67 16.52 14.43
C PRO A 262 3.68 16.57 15.59
N PRO A 263 2.49 15.95 15.46
CA PRO A 263 1.63 15.77 16.62
C PRO A 263 2.33 14.84 17.63
N ASP A 264 1.84 14.77 18.86
CA ASP A 264 2.50 14.01 19.93
C ASP A 264 1.43 13.30 20.77
N ALA A 265 1.44 11.96 20.74
CA ALA A 265 0.40 11.18 21.39
C ALA A 265 0.60 11.03 22.92
N GLY A 266 1.75 11.44 23.47
CA GLY A 266 2.08 11.17 24.87
C GLY A 266 2.05 9.67 25.22
N VAL A 267 2.37 9.33 26.48
CA VAL A 267 2.27 7.94 27.00
C VAL A 267 1.32 7.83 28.18
N GLU A 268 1.03 8.94 28.85
CA GLU A 268 0.18 8.99 30.04
C GLU A 268 -0.72 10.23 30.01
N GLY A 269 -2.01 10.05 30.31
CA GLY A 269 -2.98 11.14 30.46
C GLY A 269 -3.88 11.36 29.24
N GLY A 270 -4.67 12.44 29.30
CA GLY A 270 -5.47 12.89 28.16
C GLY A 270 -4.66 13.72 27.17
N MET A 271 -5.20 13.87 25.97
CA MET A 271 -4.71 14.70 24.89
C MET A 271 -5.70 15.80 24.58
N ASP A 272 -5.17 16.97 24.21
CA ASP A 272 -5.93 17.99 23.52
C ASP A 272 -5.86 17.71 22.01
N VAL A 273 -7.00 17.56 21.35
CA VAL A 273 -7.12 17.23 19.93
C VAL A 273 -7.78 18.38 19.18
N LEU A 274 -7.09 18.92 18.17
CA LEU A 274 -7.65 19.90 17.25
C LEU A 274 -8.34 19.19 16.09
N VAL A 275 -9.66 19.35 15.98
CA VAL A 275 -10.47 18.80 14.90
C VAL A 275 -10.91 19.88 13.92
N LEU A 276 -11.07 19.51 12.64
CA LEU A 276 -11.51 20.40 11.56
C LEU A 276 -12.98 20.20 11.21
N GLY A 277 -13.74 21.28 11.34
CA GLY A 277 -15.19 21.29 11.09
C GLY A 277 -15.96 20.39 12.06
N GLY A 278 -17.18 19.99 11.67
CA GLY A 278 -18.08 19.19 12.51
C GLY A 278 -17.94 17.67 12.37
N PRO A 279 -18.66 16.92 13.23
CA PRO A 279 -18.65 15.45 13.28
C PRO A 279 -19.14 14.80 11.98
N LEU A 280 -18.61 13.61 11.71
CA LEU A 280 -18.95 12.76 10.57
C LEU A 280 -19.46 11.40 11.07
N ASN A 281 -20.39 10.83 10.31
CA ASN A 281 -21.10 9.61 10.70
C ASN A 281 -20.42 8.30 10.24
N ALA A 282 -19.30 8.39 9.52
CA ALA A 282 -18.58 7.24 8.99
C ALA A 282 -17.09 7.57 8.80
N ARG A 283 -16.24 6.56 9.00
CA ARG A 283 -14.78 6.67 8.85
C ARG A 283 -14.40 7.11 7.45
N GLU A 284 -15.04 6.54 6.44
CA GLU A 284 -14.78 6.79 5.02
C GLU A 284 -15.06 8.25 4.65
N HIS A 285 -16.05 8.88 5.29
CA HIS A 285 -16.33 10.31 5.12
C HIS A 285 -15.23 11.18 5.73
N ALA A 286 -14.67 10.79 6.88
CA ALA A 286 -13.55 11.49 7.51
C ALA A 286 -12.25 11.32 6.71
N GLU A 287 -11.97 10.11 6.22
CA GLU A 287 -10.84 9.84 5.33
C GLU A 287 -10.94 10.67 4.04
N ALA A 288 -12.09 10.65 3.37
CA ALA A 288 -12.30 11.46 2.16
C ALA A 288 -12.11 12.96 2.41
N ARG A 289 -12.57 13.47 3.57
CA ARG A 289 -12.38 14.87 3.96
C ARG A 289 -10.92 15.19 4.29
N ALA A 290 -10.22 14.29 5.00
CA ALA A 290 -8.80 14.46 5.30
C ALA A 290 -7.96 14.50 4.01
N LEU A 291 -8.23 13.58 3.07
CA LEU A 291 -7.58 13.57 1.76
C LEU A 291 -7.87 14.86 0.97
N ALA A 292 -9.10 15.38 1.01
CA ALA A 292 -9.43 16.66 0.38
C ALA A 292 -8.65 17.84 0.98
N HIS A 293 -8.41 17.84 2.29
CA HIS A 293 -7.57 18.83 2.95
C HIS A 293 -6.10 18.72 2.51
N LEU A 294 -5.52 17.51 2.47
CA LEU A 294 -4.17 17.27 1.98
C LEU A 294 -4.01 17.70 0.51
N ASP A 295 -5.01 17.40 -0.32
CA ASP A 295 -5.06 17.83 -1.73
C ASP A 295 -5.07 19.35 -1.89
N SER A 296 -5.65 20.07 -0.92
CA SER A 296 -5.62 21.54 -0.86
C SER A 296 -4.36 22.12 -0.21
N GLY A 297 -3.43 21.26 0.22
CA GLY A 297 -2.18 21.66 0.88
C GLY A 297 -2.31 21.95 2.37
N ILE A 298 -3.38 21.49 3.02
CA ILE A 298 -3.58 21.57 4.47
C ILE A 298 -3.05 20.28 5.12
N ASP A 299 -2.22 20.45 6.14
CA ASP A 299 -1.44 19.40 6.82
C ASP A 299 -2.22 18.68 7.92
N VAL A 300 -3.32 18.02 7.56
CA VAL A 300 -4.10 17.18 8.49
C VAL A 300 -3.43 15.84 8.76
N VAL A 301 -3.65 15.29 9.96
CA VAL A 301 -3.02 14.01 10.36
C VAL A 301 -3.89 12.81 10.02
N GLY A 302 -5.22 12.98 9.93
CA GLY A 302 -6.14 11.92 9.49
C GLY A 302 -7.43 11.83 10.31
N PRO A 303 -8.21 10.74 10.13
CA PRO A 303 -9.46 10.54 10.85
C PRO A 303 -9.23 10.03 12.29
N LEU A 304 -10.07 10.44 13.23
CA LEU A 304 -10.13 9.89 14.60
C LEU A 304 -11.59 9.78 15.07
N LEU A 305 -11.90 8.72 15.80
CA LEU A 305 -13.21 8.52 16.44
C LEU A 305 -13.19 9.18 17.82
N LEU A 306 -14.08 10.15 18.04
CA LEU A 306 -14.25 10.88 19.31
C LEU A 306 -15.75 10.92 19.64
N ASP A 307 -16.14 10.55 20.86
CA ASP A 307 -17.54 10.59 21.32
C ASP A 307 -18.56 10.02 20.32
N ASP A 308 -18.29 8.81 19.81
CA ASP A 308 -19.11 8.09 18.82
C ASP A 308 -19.23 8.75 17.43
N ALA A 309 -18.41 9.75 17.11
CA ALA A 309 -18.37 10.42 15.81
C ALA A 309 -16.95 10.50 15.24
N TRP A 310 -16.84 10.49 13.92
CA TRP A 310 -15.56 10.61 13.23
C TRP A 310 -15.23 12.09 12.96
N TYR A 311 -13.98 12.47 13.21
CA TYR A 311 -13.47 13.81 12.96
C TYR A 311 -12.23 13.75 12.08
N VAL A 312 -11.93 14.88 11.40
CA VAL A 312 -10.62 15.08 10.76
C VAL A 312 -9.74 15.81 11.75
N VAL A 313 -8.64 15.20 12.15
CA VAL A 313 -7.71 15.76 13.11
C VAL A 313 -6.66 16.60 12.39
N TYR A 314 -6.41 17.79 12.93
CA TYR A 314 -5.34 18.69 12.51
C TYR A 314 -4.05 18.42 13.29
N ARG A 315 -4.13 18.42 14.63
CA ARG A 315 -3.02 18.14 15.55
C ARG A 315 -3.55 17.58 16.86
N TYR A 316 -2.69 16.94 17.62
CA TYR A 316 -2.94 16.52 18.99
C TYR A 316 -1.65 16.61 19.80
N TYR A 317 -1.79 16.93 21.08
CA TYR A 317 -0.68 17.02 22.03
C TYR A 317 -1.14 16.56 23.41
N PRO A 318 -0.23 16.19 24.33
CA PRO A 318 -0.59 15.94 25.72
C PRO A 318 -1.32 17.13 26.34
N GLN A 319 -2.31 16.86 27.19
CA GLN A 319 -3.09 17.91 27.85
C GLN A 319 -2.21 18.96 28.54
N GLY A 320 -2.48 20.23 28.27
CA GLY A 320 -1.74 21.36 28.83
C GLY A 320 -0.44 21.71 28.11
N ASP A 321 -0.12 21.03 27.00
CA ASP A 321 0.97 21.43 26.11
C ASP A 321 0.59 22.68 25.31
N ASN A 322 1.38 23.75 25.45
CA ASN A 322 1.14 25.02 24.76
C ASN A 322 1.25 24.93 23.21
N ARG A 323 1.81 23.85 22.67
CA ARG A 323 1.83 23.59 21.21
C ARG A 323 0.41 23.54 20.63
N ILE A 324 -0.59 23.11 21.41
CA ILE A 324 -1.99 23.11 20.95
C ILE A 324 -2.48 24.52 20.59
N ASN A 325 -2.14 25.52 21.41
CA ASN A 325 -2.52 26.91 21.16
C ASN A 325 -1.81 27.47 19.92
N THR A 326 -0.54 27.13 19.74
CA THR A 326 0.24 27.54 18.56
C THR A 326 -0.34 26.92 17.27
N ALA A 327 -0.72 25.64 17.33
CA ALA A 327 -1.36 24.97 16.20
C ALA A 327 -2.76 25.54 15.90
N TYR A 328 -3.53 25.89 16.93
CA TYR A 328 -4.83 26.53 16.78
C TYR A 328 -4.71 27.90 16.10
N GLU A 329 -3.79 28.76 16.56
CA GLU A 329 -3.54 30.08 15.97
C GLU A 329 -3.14 29.97 14.49
N ARG A 330 -2.22 29.06 14.16
CA ARG A 330 -1.81 28.78 12.77
C ARG A 330 -2.99 28.38 11.89
N ALA A 331 -3.85 27.50 12.40
CA ALA A 331 -4.99 27.02 11.63
C ALA A 331 -6.06 28.10 11.44
N VAL A 332 -6.27 28.98 12.44
CA VAL A 332 -7.13 30.17 12.30
C VAL A 332 -6.58 31.16 11.26
N GLU A 333 -5.25 31.38 11.23
CA GLU A 333 -4.61 32.21 10.19
C GLU A 333 -4.81 31.66 8.78
N MET A 334 -4.94 30.34 8.65
CA MET A 334 -5.28 29.65 7.40
C MET A 334 -6.79 29.71 7.06
N GLY A 335 -7.61 30.31 7.93
CA GLY A 335 -9.06 30.42 7.76
C GLY A 335 -9.80 29.11 8.03
N LEU A 336 -9.22 28.21 8.83
CA LEU A 336 -9.83 26.94 9.19
C LEU A 336 -10.74 27.10 10.39
N GLU A 337 -11.87 26.39 10.37
CA GLU A 337 -12.78 26.27 11.51
C GLU A 337 -12.39 25.05 12.33
N LEU A 338 -12.00 25.26 13.59
CA LEU A 338 -11.53 24.21 14.49
C LEU A 338 -12.26 24.19 15.82
N GLU A 339 -12.26 23.02 16.43
CA GLU A 339 -12.64 22.77 17.81
C GLU A 339 -11.50 22.03 18.53
N VAL A 340 -11.30 22.35 19.82
CA VAL A 340 -10.41 21.59 20.70
C VAL A 340 -11.27 20.59 21.46
N MET A 341 -10.91 19.31 21.39
CA MET A 341 -11.60 18.23 22.08
C MET A 341 -10.63 17.51 23.01
N ASP A 342 -11.13 17.01 24.13
CA ASP A 342 -10.39 16.11 25.00
C ASP A 342 -10.45 14.68 24.43
N TYR A 343 -9.33 13.96 24.50
CA TYR A 343 -9.27 12.55 24.11
C TYR A 343 -8.37 11.78 25.07
N VAL A 344 -8.79 10.60 25.49
CA VAL A 344 -7.95 9.68 26.27
C VAL A 344 -7.70 8.46 25.41
N PRO A 345 -6.46 8.24 24.94
CA PRO A 345 -6.16 7.08 24.12
C PRO A 345 -6.43 5.80 24.93
N GLU A 346 -7.04 4.81 24.26
CA GLU A 346 -7.24 3.49 24.85
C GLU A 346 -5.86 2.84 24.97
N VAL A 347 -5.36 2.69 26.20
CA VAL A 347 -4.13 1.95 26.46
C VAL A 347 -4.49 0.46 26.44
N TYR A 348 -4.08 -0.24 25.39
CA TYR A 348 -4.27 -1.68 25.23
C TYR A 348 -3.13 -2.51 25.84
#